data_AF-A0A2N5PI34-F1
#
_entry.id   AF-A0A2N5PI34-F1
#
_cell.length_a   1.000
_cell.length_b   1.000
_cell.length_c   1.000
_cell.angle_alpha   90.00
_cell.angle_beta   90.00
_cell.angle_gamma   90.00
#
_symmetry.space_group_name_H-M   'P 1'
#
loop_
_entity.id
_entity.type
_entity.pdbx_description
1 polymer ?
#
loop_
_entity_poly.entity_id
_entity_poly.type
_entity_poly.pdbx_seq_one_letter_code
_entity_poly.pdbx_strand_id
1 'polypeptide(L)'
;MEIVGKNYTTKKNGERVSTLQVLQPYEEYYNSADGSRGCVGMRTEAIYVGSYDISDLEIGMEIEIYYDKAVSTAKGTFQTVKKIIVL
;
A
#
# COMPACT_ATOMS: atom_id res chain seq x y z
N MET A 1 4.64 7.52 -2.73
CA MET A 1 4.00 6.37 -3.41
C MET A 1 2.89 6.92 -4.28
N GLU A 2 2.86 6.67 -5.59
CA GLU A 2 1.81 7.20 -6.47
C GLU A 2 0.63 6.23 -6.56
N ILE A 3 -0.61 6.71 -6.41
CA ILE A 3 -1.80 5.87 -6.55
C ILE A 3 -2.08 5.58 -8.03
N VAL A 4 -2.10 4.30 -8.41
CA VAL A 4 -2.42 3.86 -9.79
C VAL A 4 -3.70 3.03 -9.89
N GLY A 5 -4.27 2.64 -8.75
CA GLY A 5 -5.54 1.92 -8.72
C GLY A 5 -6.21 1.98 -7.35
N LYS A 6 -7.52 1.77 -7.37
CA LYS A 6 -8.36 1.63 -6.18
C LYS A 6 -9.41 0.58 -6.47
N ASN A 7 -9.52 -0.43 -5.63
CA ASN A 7 -10.66 -1.33 -5.62
C ASN A 7 -11.29 -1.36 -4.23
N TYR A 8 -12.57 -1.72 -4.19
CA TYR A 8 -13.32 -1.81 -2.95
C TYR A 8 -14.30 -2.97 -2.99
N THR A 9 -14.67 -3.43 -1.80
CA THR A 9 -15.75 -4.39 -1.57
C THR A 9 -16.69 -3.82 -0.54
N THR A 10 -17.98 -3.75 -0.86
CA THR A 10 -19.03 -3.40 0.12
C THR A 10 -19.48 -4.68 0.82
N LYS A 11 -19.29 -4.74 2.14
CA LYS A 11 -19.75 -5.86 2.97
C LYS A 11 -21.26 -5.81 3.17
N LYS A 12 -21.84 -6.91 3.67
CA LYS A 12 -23.28 -7.02 3.96
C LYS A 12 -23.81 -5.96 4.95
N ASN A 13 -22.95 -5.46 5.84
CA ASN A 13 -23.28 -4.41 6.81
C ASN A 13 -23.15 -2.98 6.23
N GLY A 14 -22.89 -2.83 4.93
CA GLY A 14 -22.68 -1.54 4.27
C GLY A 14 -21.28 -0.96 4.41
N GLU A 15 -20.40 -1.57 5.21
CA GLU A 15 -19.00 -1.14 5.36
C GLU A 15 -18.26 -1.38 4.03
N ARG A 16 -17.61 -0.33 3.52
CA ARG A 16 -16.70 -0.44 2.37
C ARG A 16 -15.29 -0.72 2.88
N VAL A 17 -14.69 -1.79 2.39
CA VAL A 17 -13.25 -2.03 2.56
C VAL A 17 -12.54 -1.83 1.23
N SER A 18 -11.37 -1.23 1.27
CA SER A 18 -10.65 -0.82 0.06
C SER A 18 -9.20 -1.27 0.08
N THR A 19 -8.64 -1.39 -1.12
CA THR A 19 -7.21 -1.61 -1.36
C THR A 19 -6.74 -0.57 -2.37
N LEU A 20 -5.59 0.04 -2.09
CA LEU A 20 -4.91 0.95 -3.01
C LEU A 20 -3.84 0.16 -3.78
N GLN A 21 -3.74 0.37 -5.08
CA GLN A 21 -2.58 -0.04 -5.86
C GLN A 21 -1.68 1.17 -6.03
N VAL A 22 -0.42 1.06 -5.63
CA VAL A 22 0.54 2.16 -5.67
C VAL A 22 1.81 1.78 -6.43
N LEU A 23 2.44 2.77 -7.05
CA LEU A 23 3.80 2.68 -7.57
C LEU A 23 4.81 3.24 -6.57
N GLN A 24 5.94 2.56 -6.48
CA GLN A 24 7.11 3.02 -5.76
C GLN A 24 8.39 2.46 -6.41
N PRO A 25 9.55 3.09 -6.18
CA PRO A 25 10.82 2.52 -6.59
C PRO A 25 11.04 1.15 -5.96
N TYR A 26 11.81 0.29 -6.63
CA TYR A 26 12.33 -0.92 -5.99
C TYR A 26 13.29 -0.54 -4.87
N GLU A 27 13.21 -1.24 -3.75
CA GLU A 27 14.17 -1.13 -2.66
C GLU A 27 15.57 -1.54 -3.13
N GLU A 28 16.60 -0.94 -2.53
CA GLU A 28 18.00 -1.17 -2.95
C GLU A 28 18.40 -2.64 -2.93
N TYR A 29 17.87 -3.43 -1.99
CA TYR A 29 18.21 -4.85 -1.84
C TYR A 29 17.75 -5.74 -3.02
N TYR A 30 16.86 -5.23 -3.89
CA TYR A 30 16.48 -5.92 -5.13
C TYR A 30 17.59 -5.90 -6.19
N ASN A 31 18.51 -4.94 -6.11
CA ASN A 31 19.65 -4.82 -7.02
C ASN A 31 20.91 -5.33 -6.32
N SER A 32 21.60 -6.30 -6.92
CA SER A 32 22.87 -6.79 -6.38
C SER A 32 24.05 -5.98 -6.89
N ALA A 33 25.06 -5.80 -6.04
CA ALA A 33 26.27 -5.07 -6.41
C ALA A 33 27.08 -5.75 -7.54
N ASP A 34 26.96 -7.07 -7.66
CA ASP A 34 27.59 -7.89 -8.70
C ASP A 34 26.80 -7.94 -10.03
N GLY A 35 25.65 -7.26 -10.11
CA GLY A 35 24.80 -7.22 -11.29
C GLY A 35 24.03 -8.51 -11.60
N SER A 36 24.12 -9.54 -10.75
CA SER A 36 23.36 -10.80 -10.92
C SER A 36 21.84 -10.63 -10.76
N ARG A 37 21.40 -9.60 -10.04
CA ARG A 37 19.99 -9.25 -9.81
C ARG A 37 19.79 -7.76 -10.07
N GLY A 38 18.75 -7.43 -10.82
CA GLY A 38 18.37 -6.06 -11.09
C GLY A 38 16.87 -5.93 -11.36
N CYS A 39 16.30 -4.79 -11.01
CA CYS A 39 14.91 -4.43 -11.31
C CYS A 39 14.89 -3.11 -12.08
N VAL A 40 14.03 -3.03 -13.11
CA VAL A 40 13.89 -1.85 -13.98
C VAL A 40 12.47 -1.33 -13.86
N GLY A 41 12.31 0.00 -13.73
CA GLY A 41 11.01 0.65 -13.59
C GLY A 41 10.55 0.75 -12.14
N MET A 42 9.24 0.65 -11.92
CA MET A 42 8.59 0.85 -10.63
C MET A 42 7.97 -0.45 -10.12
N ARG A 43 8.03 -0.68 -8.82
CA ARG A 43 7.33 -1.75 -8.12
C ARG A 43 5.88 -1.33 -7.89
N THR A 44 4.94 -2.19 -8.27
CA THR A 44 3.54 -2.03 -7.88
C THR A 44 3.27 -2.77 -6.58
N GLU A 45 2.61 -2.13 -5.63
CA GLU A 45 2.18 -2.74 -4.36
C GLU A 45 0.67 -2.55 -4.14
N ALA A 46 0.02 -3.58 -3.60
CA ALA A 46 -1.38 -3.54 -3.21
C ALA A 46 -1.49 -3.41 -1.69
N ILE A 47 -2.01 -2.28 -1.22
CA ILE A 47 -2.08 -1.92 0.20
C ILE A 47 -3.54 -2.00 0.64
N TYR A 48 -3.85 -2.99 1.48
CA TYR A 48 -5.18 -3.10 2.07
C TYR A 48 -5.36 -2.04 3.16
N VAL A 49 -6.22 -1.05 2.89
CA VAL A 49 -6.51 0.05 3.81
C VAL A 49 -7.73 -0.22 4.69
N GLY A 50 -8.39 -1.37 4.52
CA GLY A 50 -9.58 -1.72 5.28
C GLY A 50 -10.69 -0.70 5.07
N SER A 51 -11.35 -0.28 6.15
CA SER A 51 -12.41 0.75 6.15
C SER A 51 -11.89 2.17 6.38
N TYR A 52 -10.59 2.42 6.20
CA TYR A 52 -10.05 3.77 6.20
C TYR A 52 -10.73 4.60 5.10
N ASP A 53 -11.13 5.83 5.43
CA ASP A 53 -11.77 6.71 4.47
C ASP A 53 -10.74 7.21 3.44
N ILE A 54 -10.99 6.87 2.18
CA ILE A 54 -10.16 7.21 1.02
C ILE A 54 -10.98 7.91 -0.06
N SER A 55 -12.09 8.55 0.33
CA SER A 55 -12.96 9.29 -0.57
C SER A 55 -12.22 10.42 -1.29
N ASP A 56 -11.35 11.13 -0.58
CA ASP A 56 -10.55 12.24 -1.10
C ASP A 56 -9.29 11.80 -1.89
N LEU A 57 -9.02 10.50 -1.99
CA LEU A 57 -7.86 9.98 -2.73
C LEU A 57 -8.20 9.64 -4.18
N GLU A 58 -7.42 10.23 -5.10
CA GLU A 58 -7.54 10.07 -6.55
C GLU A 58 -6.33 9.37 -7.16
N ILE A 59 -6.51 8.85 -8.38
CA ILE A 59 -5.43 8.26 -9.18
C ILE A 59 -4.44 9.35 -9.58
N GLY A 60 -3.15 9.06 -9.49
CA GLY A 60 -2.05 9.99 -9.76
C GLY A 60 -1.59 10.79 -8.55
N MET A 61 -2.30 10.74 -7.42
CA MET A 61 -1.85 11.39 -6.19
C MET A 61 -0.63 10.69 -5.59
N GLU A 62 0.35 11.48 -5.16
CA GLU A 62 1.45 10.98 -4.34
C GLU A 62 1.04 10.96 -2.86
N ILE A 63 1.26 9.81 -2.22
CA ILE A 63 0.92 9.59 -0.83
C ILE A 63 2.08 9.00 -0.03
N GLU A 64 2.00 9.20 1.28
CA GLU A 64 2.78 8.52 2.29
C GLU A 64 1.84 7.82 3.29
N ILE A 65 2.15 6.56 3.63
CA ILE A 65 1.32 5.75 4.52
C ILE A 65 2.10 5.46 5.80
N TYR A 66 1.46 5.78 6.92
CA TYR A 66 1.96 5.52 8.25
C TYR A 66 1.19 4.34 8.83
N TYR A 67 1.94 3.37 9.35
CA TYR A 67 1.37 2.18 9.97
C TYR A 67 1.44 2.29 11.50
N ASP A 68 0.47 1.66 12.17
CA ASP A 68 0.56 1.44 13.61
C ASP A 68 1.57 0.33 13.94
N LYS A 69 1.85 0.19 15.24
CA LYS A 69 2.75 -0.85 15.73
C LYS A 69 2.33 -2.23 15.20
N ALA A 70 3.31 -2.97 14.68
CA ALA A 70 3.10 -4.34 14.25
C ALA A 70 2.56 -5.22 15.37
N VAL A 71 1.49 -5.95 15.08
CA VAL A 71 0.90 -6.95 15.96
C VAL A 71 1.12 -8.32 15.36
N SER A 72 1.92 -9.13 16.05
CA SER A 72 2.15 -10.53 15.67
C SER A 72 1.10 -11.43 16.33
N THR A 73 0.44 -12.23 15.51
CA THR A 73 -0.54 -13.23 15.94
C THR A 73 -0.13 -14.61 15.42
N ALA A 74 -0.79 -15.67 15.87
CA ALA A 74 -0.56 -17.03 15.34
C ALA A 74 -0.80 -17.15 13.82
N LYS A 75 -1.52 -16.20 13.20
CA LYS A 75 -1.82 -16.19 11.76
C LYS A 75 -0.85 -15.31 10.95
N GLY A 76 0.11 -14.65 11.61
CA GLY A 76 1.07 -13.75 10.97
C GLY A 76 1.16 -12.39 11.66
N THR A 77 2.01 -11.53 11.11
CA THR A 77 2.20 -10.16 11.54
C THR A 77 1.31 -9.23 10.72
N PHE A 78 0.52 -8.42 11.41
CA PHE A 78 -0.38 -7.45 10.81
C PHE A 78 0.00 -6.05 11.27
N GLN A 79 -0.08 -5.09 10.36
CA GLN A 79 0.11 -3.67 10.62
C GLN A 79 -1.08 -2.92 10.04
N THR A 80 -1.80 -2.20 10.88
CA THR A 80 -2.96 -1.42 10.46
C THR A 80 -2.51 -0.07 9.95
N VAL A 81 -3.16 0.44 8.91
CA VAL A 81 -2.94 1.81 8.42
C VAL A 81 -3.41 2.80 9.48
N LYS A 82 -2.51 3.63 9.97
CA LYS A 82 -2.77 4.69 10.96
C LYS A 82 -3.18 5.99 10.29
N LYS A 83 -2.44 6.39 9.25
CA LYS A 83 -2.63 7.66 8.56
C LYS A 83 -2.14 7.56 7.12
N ILE A 84 -2.85 8.22 6.21
CA ILE A 84 -2.39 8.50 4.85
C ILE A 84 -2.22 10.02 4.72
N ILE A 85 -1.11 10.47 4.16
CA ILE A 85 -0.83 11.88 3.85
C ILE A 85 -0.68 12.00 2.34
N VAL A 86 -1.34 13.00 1.74
CA VAL A 86 -1.12 13.42 0.35
C VAL A 86 0.05 14.41 0.32
N LEU A 87 0.97 14.23 -0.61
CA LEU A 87 2.19 15.04 -0.77
C LEU A 87 2.00 16.19 -1.77
#